data_AF-A0A4Y6R978-F1
#
_entry.id   AF-A0A4Y6R978-F1
#
_cell.length_a   1.000
_cell.length_b   1.000
_cell.length_c   1.000
_cell.angle_alpha   90.00
_cell.angle_beta   90.00
_cell.angle_gamma   90.00
#
_symmetry.space_group_name_H-M   'P 1'
#
loop_
_entity.id
_entity.type
_entity.pdbx_description
1 polymer ?
#
loop_
_entity_poly.entity_id
_entity_poly.type
_entity_poly.pdbx_seq_one_letter_code
_entity_poly.pdbx_strand_id
1 'polypeptide(L)'
;MDTIKIVSTDPHTQGPFVVINKSDFNPDVHELYGDDQDLGTPTERVPTMAELLAARDQLMERERSLDAEKERIAAQEQRLADQAQANEVEAQRLRDEAASLQAAKDAAAAQSQVAPATAAAEKPAKAAKA
;
A
#
# COMPACT_ATOMS: atom_id res chain seq x y z
N MET A 1 -15.11 3.31 -48.36
CA MET A 1 -13.84 3.28 -49.10
C MET A 1 -13.24 1.94 -48.79
N ASP A 2 -13.36 1.00 -49.71
CA ASP A 2 -13.01 -0.39 -49.49
C ASP A 2 -11.54 -0.59 -49.85
N THR A 3 -10.81 -1.33 -49.01
CA THR A 3 -9.37 -1.58 -49.19
C THR A 3 -9.10 -3.07 -49.19
N ILE A 4 -8.03 -3.47 -49.87
CA ILE A 4 -7.62 -4.87 -50.00
C ILE A 4 -6.10 -4.99 -49.80
N LYS A 5 -5.63 -6.19 -49.47
CA LYS A 5 -4.21 -6.50 -49.34
C LYS A 5 -3.69 -7.17 -50.61
N ILE A 6 -2.57 -6.68 -51.11
CA ILE A 6 -1.87 -7.28 -52.24
C ILE A 6 -0.44 -7.64 -51.83
N VAL A 7 0.15 -8.61 -52.52
CA VAL A 7 1.53 -9.03 -52.30
C VAL A 7 2.44 -7.84 -52.55
N SER A 8 3.32 -7.54 -51.60
CA SER A 8 4.26 -6.44 -51.74
C SER A 8 5.30 -6.76 -52.80
N THR A 9 5.57 -5.78 -53.69
CA THR A 9 6.65 -5.88 -54.67
C THR A 9 8.04 -5.70 -54.05
N ASP A 10 8.12 -5.10 -52.85
CA ASP A 10 9.35 -5.03 -52.05
C ASP A 10 9.08 -5.46 -50.59
N PRO A 11 9.16 -6.78 -50.31
CA PRO A 11 8.93 -7.31 -48.97
C PRO A 11 9.93 -6.84 -47.91
N HIS A 12 11.14 -6.43 -48.33
CA HIS A 12 12.20 -6.07 -47.40
C HIS A 12 12.02 -4.67 -46.80
N THR A 13 11.38 -3.74 -47.53
CA THR A 13 11.15 -2.38 -47.06
C THR A 13 9.70 -2.11 -46.66
N GLN A 14 8.73 -2.74 -47.32
CA GLN A 14 7.29 -2.50 -47.11
C GLN A 14 6.61 -3.60 -46.29
N GLY A 15 7.31 -4.70 -46.01
CA GLY A 15 6.71 -5.90 -45.42
C GLY A 15 6.00 -6.76 -46.49
N PRO A 16 5.42 -7.90 -46.10
CA PRO A 16 4.99 -8.92 -47.05
C PRO A 16 3.75 -8.55 -47.87
N PHE A 17 2.99 -7.53 -47.44
CA PHE A 17 1.82 -7.03 -48.17
C PHE A 17 1.71 -5.52 -48.08
N VAL A 18 1.01 -4.94 -49.06
CA VAL A 18 0.60 -3.53 -49.03
C VAL A 18 -0.91 -3.42 -49.15
N VAL A 19 -1.47 -2.36 -48.57
CA VAL A 19 -2.90 -2.07 -48.59
C VAL A 19 -3.18 -1.01 -49.65
N ILE A 20 -4.09 -1.32 -50.57
CA ILE A 20 -4.51 -0.42 -51.63
C ILE A 20 -6.03 -0.22 -51.58
N ASN A 21 -6.52 0.84 -52.23
CA ASN A 21 -7.96 0.95 -52.45
C ASN A 21 -8.40 -0.11 -53.46
N LYS A 22 -9.61 -0.63 -53.27
CA LYS A 22 -10.20 -1.61 -54.19
C LYS A 22 -10.35 -1.08 -55.62
N SER A 23 -10.50 0.23 -55.80
CA SER A 23 -10.54 0.90 -57.11
C SER A 23 -9.22 0.82 -57.88
N ASP A 24 -8.11 0.70 -57.17
CA ASP A 24 -6.76 0.76 -57.72
C ASP A 24 -6.20 -0.67 -57.96
N PHE A 25 -7.01 -1.70 -57.70
CA PHE A 25 -6.63 -3.09 -57.91
C PHE A 25 -6.64 -3.45 -59.40
N ASN A 26 -5.54 -4.03 -59.87
CA ASN A 26 -5.43 -4.59 -61.20
C ASN A 26 -4.97 -6.05 -61.10
N PRO A 27 -5.79 -7.04 -61.48
CA PRO A 27 -5.43 -8.46 -61.37
C PRO A 27 -4.26 -8.88 -62.27
N ASP A 28 -3.94 -8.11 -63.31
CA ASP A 28 -2.79 -8.40 -64.18
C ASP A 28 -1.45 -7.98 -63.56
N VAL A 29 -1.49 -7.11 -62.54
CA VAL A 29 -0.30 -6.51 -61.89
C VAL A 29 -0.21 -6.88 -60.42
N HIS A 30 -1.35 -7.00 -59.74
CA HIS A 30 -1.45 -7.21 -58.30
C HIS A 30 -1.90 -8.63 -58.00
N GLU A 31 -1.09 -9.36 -57.25
CA GLU A 31 -1.47 -10.61 -56.62
C GLU A 31 -2.07 -10.32 -55.26
N LEU A 32 -3.16 -11.00 -54.91
CA LEU A 32 -3.83 -10.82 -53.62
C LEU A 32 -3.02 -11.49 -52.52
N TYR A 33 -2.85 -10.80 -51.38
CA TYR A 33 -2.09 -11.36 -50.28
C TYR A 33 -3.00 -12.13 -49.32
N GLY A 34 -2.91 -13.46 -49.38
CA GLY A 34 -3.72 -14.39 -48.59
C GLY A 34 -5.12 -14.63 -49.19
N ASP A 35 -5.83 -15.63 -48.68
CA ASP A 35 -7.21 -15.97 -49.08
C ASP A 35 -8.26 -15.04 -48.44
N ASP A 36 -7.84 -14.20 -47.49
CA ASP A 36 -8.68 -13.32 -46.70
C ASP A 36 -8.80 -11.94 -47.37
N GLN A 37 -9.65 -11.87 -48.39
CA GLN A 37 -9.96 -10.67 -49.19
C GLN A 37 -10.62 -9.50 -48.43
N ASP A 38 -10.70 -9.56 -47.10
CA ASP A 38 -11.42 -8.58 -46.31
C ASP A 38 -10.50 -7.96 -45.27
N LEU A 39 -10.18 -6.68 -45.47
CA LEU A 39 -9.80 -5.77 -44.38
C LEU A 39 -11.05 -5.31 -43.60
N GLY A 40 -12.10 -6.14 -43.57
CA GLY A 40 -13.00 -6.20 -42.44
C GLY A 40 -12.14 -6.28 -41.20
N THR A 41 -12.23 -5.23 -40.38
CA THR A 41 -11.78 -5.17 -38.99
C THR A 41 -11.75 -6.56 -38.36
N PRO A 42 -10.77 -6.91 -37.49
CA PRO A 42 -10.94 -8.09 -36.64
C PRO A 42 -12.36 -7.97 -36.12
N THR A 43 -13.20 -8.98 -36.37
CA THR A 43 -14.60 -9.00 -35.96
C THR A 43 -14.60 -9.10 -34.44
N GLU A 44 -14.19 -8.01 -33.78
CA GLU A 44 -14.46 -7.71 -32.40
C GLU A 44 -15.97 -7.70 -32.33
N ARG A 45 -16.51 -8.85 -31.93
CA ARG A 45 -17.91 -9.01 -31.64
C ARG A 45 -18.30 -7.83 -30.77
N VAL A 46 -19.10 -6.93 -31.33
CA VAL A 46 -19.65 -5.80 -30.58
C VAL A 46 -20.43 -6.40 -29.41
N PRO A 47 -20.13 -6.00 -28.16
CA PRO A 47 -20.86 -6.50 -27.01
C PRO A 47 -22.35 -6.30 -27.22
N THR A 48 -23.11 -7.35 -26.98
CA THR A 48 -24.56 -7.29 -27.01
C THR A 48 -25.06 -6.39 -25.90
N MET A 49 -26.25 -5.80 -26.06
CA MET A 49 -26.88 -4.98 -25.01
C MET A 49 -26.99 -5.75 -23.67
N ALA A 50 -27.22 -7.06 -23.73
CA ALA A 50 -27.26 -7.92 -22.55
C ALA A 50 -25.90 -8.01 -21.84
N GLU A 51 -24.80 -8.13 -22.60
CA GLU A 51 -23.43 -8.14 -22.06
C GLU A 51 -23.09 -6.78 -21.42
N LEU A 52 -23.51 -5.66 -22.03
CA LEU A 52 -23.30 -4.32 -21.45
C LEU A 52 -24.08 -4.11 -20.15
N LEU A 53 -25.35 -4.55 -20.09
CA LEU A 53 -26.15 -4.48 -18.88
C LEU A 53 -25.56 -5.37 -17.76
N ALA A 54 -25.12 -6.58 -18.09
CA ALA A 54 -24.45 -7.47 -17.15
C ALA A 54 -23.15 -6.86 -16.61
N ALA A 55 -22.34 -6.24 -17.48
CA ALA A 55 -21.11 -5.55 -17.09
C ALA A 55 -21.40 -4.36 -16.16
N ARG A 56 -22.45 -3.57 -16.43
CA ARG A 56 -22.89 -2.48 -15.56
C ARG A 56 -23.28 -2.99 -14.18
N ASP A 57 -24.06 -4.07 -14.11
CA ASP A 57 -24.53 -4.62 -12.84
C ASP A 57 -23.35 -5.20 -12.02
N GLN A 58 -22.38 -5.84 -12.68
CA GLN A 58 -21.13 -6.26 -12.05
C GLN A 58 -20.31 -5.08 -11.52
N LEU A 59 -20.28 -3.95 -12.25
CA LEU A 59 -19.56 -2.75 -11.82
C LEU A 59 -20.20 -2.15 -10.56
N MET A 60 -21.53 -2.04 -10.52
CA MET A 60 -22.26 -1.55 -9.36
C MET A 60 -22.06 -2.44 -8.12
N GLU A 61 -22.01 -3.76 -8.30
CA GLU A 61 -21.76 -4.67 -7.18
C GLU A 61 -20.32 -4.57 -6.64
N ARG A 62 -19.34 -4.38 -7.54
CA ARG A 62 -17.96 -4.10 -7.15
C ARG A 62 -17.82 -2.78 -6.42
N GLU A 63 -18.53 -1.74 -6.86
CA GLU A 63 -18.53 -0.44 -6.19
C GLU A 63 -19.03 -0.55 -4.75
N ARG A 64 -20.16 -1.23 -4.53
CA ARG A 64 -20.67 -1.50 -3.17
C ARG A 64 -19.68 -2.29 -2.31
N SER A 65 -19.04 -3.29 -2.91
CA SER A 65 -18.04 -4.11 -2.21
C SER A 65 -16.81 -3.28 -1.81
N LEU A 66 -16.34 -2.41 -2.70
CA LEU A 66 -15.22 -1.50 -2.42
C LEU A 66 -15.57 -0.49 -1.33
N ASP A 67 -16.79 0.04 -1.32
CA ASP A 67 -17.20 0.98 -0.28
C ASP A 67 -17.31 0.29 1.08
N ALA A 68 -17.85 -0.93 1.13
CA ALA A 68 -17.86 -1.73 2.35
C ALA A 68 -16.44 -2.10 2.83
N GLU A 69 -15.50 -2.32 1.91
CA GLU A 69 -14.10 -2.57 2.26
C GLU A 69 -13.42 -1.32 2.82
N LYS A 70 -13.62 -0.16 2.18
CA LYS A 70 -13.11 1.13 2.69
C LYS A 70 -13.61 1.42 4.10
N GLU A 71 -14.89 1.18 4.37
CA GLU A 71 -15.46 1.36 5.71
C GLU A 71 -14.78 0.44 6.73
N ARG A 72 -14.51 -0.83 6.37
CA ARG A 72 -13.80 -1.77 7.24
C ARG A 72 -12.37 -1.33 7.52
N ILE A 73 -11.66 -0.88 6.49
CA ILE A 73 -10.29 -0.38 6.63
C ILE A 73 -10.27 0.85 7.54
N ALA A 74 -11.15 1.83 7.29
CA ALA A 74 -11.25 3.02 8.12
C ALA A 74 -11.55 2.67 9.59
N ALA A 75 -12.47 1.74 9.84
CA ALA A 75 -12.77 1.26 11.19
C ALA A 75 -11.57 0.55 11.84
N GLN A 76 -10.79 -0.21 11.06
CA GLN A 76 -9.59 -0.88 11.56
C GLN A 76 -8.48 0.12 11.88
N GLU A 77 -8.24 1.11 11.01
CA GLU A 77 -7.28 2.18 11.23
C GLU A 77 -7.60 2.98 12.49
N GLN A 78 -8.87 3.31 12.70
CA GLN A 78 -9.30 3.99 13.90
C GLN A 78 -9.03 3.17 15.17
N ARG A 79 -9.35 1.86 15.16
CA ARG A 79 -9.04 0.98 16.29
C ARG A 79 -7.54 0.88 16.57
N LEU A 80 -6.72 0.85 15.53
CA LEU A 80 -5.26 0.82 15.68
C LEU A 80 -4.73 2.14 16.24
N ALA A 81 -5.30 3.28 15.83
CA ALA A 81 -4.97 4.58 16.38
C ALA A 81 -5.33 4.68 17.86
N ASP A 82 -6.55 4.25 18.23
CA ASP A 82 -7.01 4.23 19.63
C ASP A 82 -6.10 3.32 20.49
N GLN A 83 -5.74 2.15 19.96
CA GLN A 83 -4.84 1.22 20.65
C GLN A 83 -3.42 1.80 20.81
N ALA A 84 -2.90 2.46 19.78
CA ALA A 84 -1.59 3.11 19.85
C ALA A 84 -1.57 4.21 20.93
N GLN A 85 -2.62 5.03 20.98
CA GLN A 85 -2.77 6.06 22.03
C GLN A 85 -2.84 5.45 23.43
N ALA A 86 -3.62 4.39 23.61
CA ALA A 86 -3.71 3.70 24.90
C ALA A 86 -2.34 3.13 25.33
N ASN A 87 -1.61 2.52 24.40
CA ASN A 87 -0.28 1.97 24.65
C ASN A 87 0.74 3.07 24.98
N GLU A 88 0.67 4.23 24.33
CA GLU A 88 1.56 5.37 24.62
C GLU A 88 1.33 5.92 26.02
N VAL A 89 0.06 6.07 26.43
CA VAL A 89 -0.31 6.51 27.79
C VAL A 89 0.19 5.50 28.84
N GLU A 90 -0.02 4.20 28.60
CA GLU A 90 0.46 3.17 29.51
C GLU A 90 1.99 3.13 29.59
N ALA A 91 2.68 3.24 28.45
CA ALA A 91 4.14 3.31 28.41
C ALA A 91 4.67 4.51 29.20
N GLN A 92 3.99 5.67 29.13
CA GLN A 92 4.37 6.83 29.93
C GLN A 92 4.17 6.58 31.43
N ARG A 93 3.03 6.00 31.82
CA ARG A 93 2.77 5.63 33.21
C ARG A 93 3.84 4.69 33.76
N LEU A 94 4.26 3.70 32.98
CA LEU A 94 5.32 2.75 33.35
C LEU A 94 6.69 3.44 33.47
N ARG A 95 7.00 4.42 32.62
CA ARG A 95 8.23 5.22 32.75
C ARG A 95 8.23 6.06 34.03
N ASP A 96 7.11 6.72 34.34
CA ASP A 96 6.99 7.55 35.54
C ASP A 96 7.07 6.68 36.80
N GLU A 97 6.42 5.51 36.80
CA GLU A 97 6.51 4.53 37.88
C GLU A 97 7.95 4.03 38.06
N ALA A 98 8.63 3.65 36.98
CA ALA A 98 10.03 3.23 37.03
C ALA A 98 10.97 4.33 37.55
N ALA A 99 10.77 5.58 37.12
CA ALA A 99 11.52 6.73 37.61
C ALA A 99 11.30 6.96 39.12
N SER A 100 10.06 6.84 39.59
CA SER A 100 9.74 6.98 41.02
C SER A 100 10.41 5.89 41.86
N LEU A 101 10.42 4.64 41.38
CA LEU A 101 11.08 3.52 42.06
C LEU A 101 12.59 3.69 42.09
N GLN A 102 13.19 4.22 41.02
CA GLN A 102 14.62 4.51 40.99
C GLN A 102 14.98 5.62 41.97
N ALA A 103 14.22 6.72 42.00
CA ALA A 103 14.43 7.80 42.96
C ALA A 103 14.31 7.31 44.42
N ALA A 104 13.34 6.42 44.70
CA ALA A 104 13.20 5.80 46.02
C ALA A 104 14.40 4.91 46.39
N LYS A 105 14.93 4.12 45.44
CA LYS A 105 16.14 3.31 45.63
C LYS A 105 17.36 4.19 45.91
N ASP A 106 17.54 5.26 45.14
CA ASP A 106 18.67 6.18 45.29
C ASP A 106 18.60 6.91 46.64
N ALA A 107 17.40 7.32 47.09
CA ALA A 107 17.18 7.91 48.41
C ALA A 107 17.52 6.92 49.56
N ALA A 108 17.12 5.65 49.42
CA ALA A 108 17.44 4.61 50.40
C ALA A 108 18.95 4.30 50.45
N ALA A 109 19.62 4.31 49.30
CA ALA A 109 21.08 4.14 49.20
C ALA A 109 21.81 5.32 49.86
N ALA A 110 21.36 6.56 49.64
CA ALA A 110 21.92 7.75 50.27
C ALA A 110 21.75 7.73 51.80
N GLN A 111 20.59 7.33 52.32
CA GLN A 111 20.38 7.19 53.77
C GLN A 111 21.30 6.13 54.41
N SER A 112 21.57 5.02 53.71
CA SER A 112 22.45 3.96 54.20
C SER A 112 23.93 4.40 54.28
N GLN A 113 24.36 5.37 53.47
CA GLN A 113 25.73 5.88 53.47
C GLN A 113 26.00 6.97 54.52
N VAL A 114 24.97 7.63 55.06
CA VAL A 114 25.11 8.68 56.09
C VAL A 114 25.13 8.10 57.51
N ALA A 115 24.68 6.85 57.70
CA ALA A 115 24.62 6.20 59.01
C ALA A 115 25.96 5.89 59.74
N PRO A 116 27.15 5.76 59.12
CA PRO A 116 28.37 5.50 59.90
C PRO A 116 29.00 6.76 60.49
N ALA A 117 28.54 7.98 60.15
CA ALA A 117 29.18 9.23 60.57
C ALA A 117 28.66 9.81 61.90
N THR A 118 27.46 9.43 62.36
CA THR A 118 26.87 9.99 63.60
C THR A 118 27.14 9.16 64.87
N ALA A 119 27.74 7.97 64.75
CA ALA A 119 28.07 7.13 65.91
C ALA A 119 29.41 7.49 66.61
N ALA A 120 30.21 8.41 66.08
CA ALA A 120 31.54 8.75 66.60
C ALA A 120 31.62 10.04 67.43
N ALA A 121 30.49 10.69 67.73
CA ALA A 121 30.46 12.01 68.37
C ALA A 121 29.97 12.05 69.83
N GLU A 122 29.72 10.90 70.49
CA GLU A 122 29.39 10.88 71.92
C GLU A 122 30.54 10.29 72.75
N LYS A 123 31.48 11.17 73.12
CA LYS A 123 32.42 10.92 74.23
C LYS A 123 31.88 11.65 75.46
N PRO A 124 31.51 10.98 76.56
CA PRO A 124 30.99 11.67 77.73
C PRO A 124 32.11 12.42 78.45
N ALA A 125 31.90 13.71 78.70
CA ALA A 125 32.75 14.52 79.55
C ALA A 125 32.64 14.03 81.00
N LYS A 126 33.74 13.45 81.50
CA LYS A 126 33.91 13.02 82.88
C LYS A 126 33.97 14.26 83.79
N ALA A 127 32.94 14.47 84.61
CA ALA A 127 33.00 15.39 85.73
C ALA A 127 34.07 14.93 86.73
N ALA A 128 35.09 15.76 86.95
CA ALA A 128 36.08 15.59 88.00
C ALA A 128 35.95 16.75 89.00
N LYS A 129 35.69 16.36 90.24
CA LYS A 129 35.75 17.16 91.47
C LYS A 129 37.01 18.02 91.55
N ALA A 130 36.84 19.28 91.96
CA ALA A 130 37.70 20.00 92.92
C ALA A 130 36.86 21.11 93.57
#